data_AF-A0A3M0SJK2-F1
#
_entry.id   AF-A0A3M0SJK2-F1
#
_cell.length_a   1.000
_cell.length_b   1.000
_cell.length_c   1.000
_cell.angle_alpha   90.00
_cell.angle_beta   90.00
_cell.angle_gamma   90.00
#
_symmetry.space_group_name_H-M   'P 1'
#
loop_
_entity.id
_entity.type
_entity.pdbx_description
1 polymer ?
#
loop_
_entity_poly.entity_id
_entity_poly.type
_entity_poly.pdbx_seq_one_letter_code
_entity_poly.pdbx_strand_id
1 'polypeptide(L)' 'MKFEKEVLKGYIDTMILSVLYERDMYGYEISKRIREKSNDEFQMKETTLYVCLKRLEKKNYIEGY' A
#
# COMPACT_ATOMS: atom_id res chain seq x y z
N MET A 1 10.21 10.03 16.63
CA MET A 1 11.16 9.06 16.05
C MET A 1 11.06 9.18 14.54
N LYS A 2 12.10 9.70 13.86
CA LYS A 2 12.05 9.93 12.41
C LYS A 2 12.29 8.57 11.75
N PHE A 3 11.23 7.88 11.35
CA PHE A 3 11.39 6.62 10.62
C PHE A 3 12.14 6.89 9.31
N GLU A 4 13.19 6.12 9.06
CA GLU A 4 13.93 6.25 7.80
C GLU A 4 13.00 5.88 6.64
N LYS A 5 12.93 6.76 5.63
CA LYS A 5 12.11 6.55 4.43
C LYS A 5 12.44 5.24 3.71
N GLU A 6 13.66 4.75 3.83
CA GLU A 6 14.07 3.46 3.26
C GLU A 6 13.44 2.26 3.98
N VAL A 7 13.32 2.33 5.31
CA VAL A 7 12.66 1.29 6.10
C VAL A 7 11.19 1.19 5.72
N LEU A 8 10.50 2.32 5.56
CA LEU A 8 9.09 2.37 5.15
C LEU A 8 8.84 1.70 3.79
N LYS A 9 9.78 1.79 2.83
CA LYS A 9 9.65 1.11 1.53
C LYS A 9 9.54 -0.41 1.67
N GLY A 10 10.21 -1.00 2.67
CA GLY A 10 10.16 -2.44 2.95
C GLY A 10 8.79 -2.93 3.42
N TYR A 11 7.94 -2.03 3.94
CA TYR A 11 6.63 -2.37 4.50
C TYR A 11 5.46 -2.03 3.58
N ILE A 12 5.69 -1.43 2.41
CA ILE A 12 4.60 -0.98 1.52
C ILE A 12 3.69 -2.15 1.13
N ASP A 13 4.26 -3.30 0.79
CA ASP A 13 3.48 -4.50 0.44
C ASP A 13 2.56 -4.92 1.60
N THR A 14 3.09 -4.96 2.82
CA THR A 14 2.32 -5.29 4.02
C THR A 14 1.24 -4.25 4.32
N MET A 15 1.53 -2.97 4.13
CA MET A 15 0.53 -1.90 4.30
C MET A 15 -0.63 -2.07 3.32
N ILE A 16 -0.34 -2.34 2.04
CA ILE A 16 -1.36 -2.60 1.01
C ILE A 16 -2.20 -3.82 1.38
N LEU A 17 -1.57 -4.94 1.74
CA LEU A 17 -2.27 -6.15 2.17
C LEU A 17 -3.13 -5.91 3.41
N SER A 18 -2.64 -5.11 4.38
CA SER A 18 -3.38 -4.82 5.61
C SER A 18 -4.67 -4.04 5.37
N VAL A 19 -4.73 -3.17 4.36
CA VAL A 19 -5.96 -2.43 4.03
C VAL A 19 -6.89 -3.28 3.17
N LEU A 20 -6.35 -4.07 2.25
CA LEU A 20 -7.14 -5.03 1.45
C LEU A 20 -7.73 -6.15 2.30
N TYR A 21 -7.12 -6.48 3.44
CA TYR A 21 -7.69 -7.43 4.40
C TYR A 21 -9.00 -6.93 5.04
N GLU A 22 -9.26 -5.62 5.07
CA GLU A 22 -10.51 -5.06 5.60
C GLU A 22 -11.67 -5.25 4.63
N ARG A 23 -11.42 -5.02 3.34
CA ARG A 23 -12.36 -5.15 2.22
C ARG A 23 -11.63 -4.93 0.90
N ASP A 24 -12.29 -5.29 -0.19
CA ASP A 24 -11.87 -4.92 -1.53
C ASP A 24 -11.83 -3.39 -1.70
N MET A 25 -10.77 -2.91 -2.35
CA MET A 25 -10.50 -1.50 -2.58
C MET A 25 -9.80 -1.31 -3.93
N TYR A 26 -10.20 -0.29 -4.69
CA TYR A 26 -9.45 0.11 -5.88
C TYR A 26 -8.24 0.98 -5.51
N GLY A 27 -7.30 1.16 -6.44
CA GLY A 27 -5.99 1.76 -6.15
C GLY A 27 -6.04 3.11 -5.40
N TYR A 28 -6.93 4.01 -5.80
CA TYR A 28 -7.08 5.28 -5.09
C TYR A 28 -7.55 5.09 -3.64
N GLU A 29 -8.53 4.21 -3.38
CA GLU A 29 -8.98 3.89 -2.02
C GLU A 29 -7.85 3.33 -1.15
N ILE A 30 -7.02 2.44 -1.69
CA ILE A 30 -5.85 1.89 -0.98
C ILE A 30 -4.93 3.03 -0.54
N SER A 31 -4.53 3.91 -1.46
CA SER A 31 -3.64 5.04 -1.15
C SER A 31 -4.25 6.02 -0.14
N LYS A 32 -5.55 6.30 -0.26
CA LYS A 32 -6.29 7.18 0.64
C LYS A 32 -6.36 6.56 2.05
N ARG A 33 -6.70 5.28 2.15
CA ARG A 33 -6.82 4.55 3.40
C ARG A 33 -5.50 4.45 4.15
N ILE A 34 -4.40 4.19 3.44
CA ILE A 34 -3.05 4.17 4.02
C ILE A 34 -2.69 5.56 4.56
N ARG A 35 -2.97 6.63 3.80
CA ARG A 35 -2.71 8.01 4.25
C ARG A 35 -3.48 8.34 5.53
N GLU A 36 -4.78 8.04 5.56
CA GLU A 36 -5.63 8.23 6.74
C GLU A 36 -5.12 7.46 7.96
N LYS A 37 -4.78 6.17 7.81
CA LYS A 37 -4.21 5.35 8.89
C LYS A 37 -2.86 5.86 9.40
N SER A 38 -2.11 6.57 8.55
CA SER A 38 -0.82 7.15 8.90
C SER A 38 -0.92 8.55 9.53
N ASN A 39 -2.12 9.10 9.75
CA ASN A 39 -2.32 10.50 10.14
C ASN A 39 -1.58 11.48 9.21
N ASP A 40 -1.67 11.26 7.89
CA ASP A 40 -1.01 12.05 6.84
C ASP A 40 0.54 12.03 6.85
N GLU A 41 1.19 11.27 7.74
CA GLU A 41 2.66 11.13 7.79
C GLU A 41 3.24 10.32 6.63
N PHE A 42 2.43 9.48 5.99
CA PHE A 42 2.85 8.66 4.86
C PHE A 42 1.95 8.85 3.64
N GLN A 43 2.52 9.44 2.60
CA GLN A 43 1.87 9.59 1.30
C GLN A 43 2.58 8.73 0.25
N MET A 44 1.87 7.72 -0.23
CA MET A 44 2.35 6.85 -1.30
C MET A 44 2.15 7.50 -2.67
N LYS A 45 3.16 7.42 -3.54
CA LYS A 45 3.02 7.78 -4.95
C LYS A 45 2.21 6.71 -5.68
N GLU A 46 1.36 7.15 -6.60
CA GLU A 46 0.53 6.26 -7.43
C GLU A 46 1.38 5.27 -8.24
N THR A 47 2.50 5.72 -8.82
CA THR A 47 3.45 4.84 -9.53
C THR A 47 4.01 3.75 -8.62
N THR A 48 4.29 4.06 -7.35
CA THR A 48 4.75 3.08 -6.36
C THR A 48 3.65 2.08 -6.04
N LEU A 49 2.40 2.55 -5.86
CA LEU A 49 1.26 1.69 -5.60
C LEU A 49 1.07 0.66 -6.72
N TYR A 50 1.03 1.11 -7.97
CA TYR A 50 0.83 0.20 -9.11
C TYR A 50 1.93 -0.85 -9.25
N VAL A 51 3.20 -0.47 -9.03
CA VAL A 51 4.31 -1.43 -9.02
C VAL A 51 4.14 -2.47 -7.90
N CYS A 52 3.71 -2.05 -6.71
CA CYS A 52 3.49 -2.97 -5.60
C CYS A 52 2.29 -3.90 -5.86
N LEU A 53 1.18 -3.38 -6.36
CA LEU A 53 0.01 -4.19 -6.75
C LEU A 53 0.38 -5.25 -7.78
N LYS A 54 1.09 -4.88 -8.85
CA LYS A 54 1.56 -5.85 -9.87
C LYS A 54 2.51 -6.90 -9.28
N ARG A 55 3.36 -6.52 -8.34
CA ARG A 55 4.24 -7.47 -7.62
C ARG A 55 3.44 -8.43 -6.74
N LEU A 56 2.45 -7.94 -6.01
CA LEU A 56 1.58 -8.74 -5.14
C LEU A 56 0.70 -9.71 -5.95
N GLU A 57 0.17 -9.25 -7.08
CA GLU A 57 -0.59 -10.06 -8.05
C GLU A 57 0.29 -11.17 -8.62
N LYS A 58 1.53 -10.86 -9.04
CA LYS A 58 2.49 -11.87 -9.51
C LYS A 58 2.84 -12.92 -8.44
N LYS A 59 2.72 -12.58 -7.15
CA LYS A 59 2.91 -13.49 -6.02
C LYS A 59 1.64 -14.28 -5.63
N ASN A 60 0.52 -14.06 -6.33
CA ASN A 60 -0.80 -14.61 -6.02
C ASN A 60 -1.29 -14.24 -4.60
N TYR A 61 -0.90 -13.06 -4.09
CA TYR A 61 -1.38 -12.56 -2.79
C TYR A 61 -2.66 -11.74 -2.91
N ILE A 62 -2.90 -11.18 -4.10
CA ILE A 62 -4.10 -10.43 -4.45
C ILE A 62 -4.50 -10.80 -5.89
N GLU A 63 -5.75 -10.54 -6.23
CA GLU A 63 -6.27 -10.63 -7.59
C GLU A 63 -6.95 -9.29 -7.93
N GLY A 64 -6.68 -8.77 -9.12
CA GLY A 64 -7.36 -7.58 -9.64
C GLY A 64 -8.42 -7.98 -10.66
N TYR A 65 -9.54 -7.24 -10.67
CA TYR A 65 -10.64 -7.43 -11.63
C TYR A 65 -11.03 -6.10 -12.28
#